data_AF-A0A351XMS9-F1
#
_entry.id   AF-A0A351XMS9-F1
#
_cell.length_a   1.000
_cell.length_b   1.000
_cell.length_c   1.000
_cell.angle_alpha   90.00
_cell.angle_beta   90.00
_cell.angle_gamma   90.00
#
_symmetry.space_group_name_H-M   'P 1'
#
loop_
_entity.id
_entity.type
_entity.pdbx_description
1 polymer ?
#
loop_
_entity_poly.entity_id
_entity_poly.type
_entity_poly.pdbx_seq_one_letter_code
_entity_poly.pdbx_strand_id
1 'polypeptide(L)'
;AIKINDQKYKVTAIAKNAFKNNKKLTKVTIGKNVKSIGKNAFKGCKNLKKIVVKTKKLTAKKVGSKAFKGINSKAVVKVPKGKVKSYKKIVKAKGAGKKVKITK
;
A
#
# COMPACT_ATOMS: atom_id res chain seq x y z
N ALA A 1 15.56 -5.56 -5.74
CA ALA A 1 15.96 -6.53 -4.70
C ALA A 1 16.81 -5.75 -3.72
N ILE A 2 16.84 -6.14 -2.45
CA ILE A 2 17.78 -5.56 -1.49
C ILE A 2 19.01 -6.46 -1.51
N LYS A 3 20.20 -5.87 -1.52
CA LYS A 3 21.47 -6.60 -1.41
C LYS A 3 21.89 -6.57 0.05
N ILE A 4 22.15 -7.72 0.66
CA ILE A 4 22.71 -7.87 2.00
C ILE A 4 23.79 -8.94 1.88
N ASN A 5 25.05 -8.63 2.21
CA ASN A 5 26.19 -9.55 2.16
C ASN A 5 26.22 -10.37 0.86
N ASP A 6 26.20 -9.67 -0.27
CA ASP A 6 26.19 -10.21 -1.64
C ASP A 6 24.98 -11.02 -2.10
N GLN A 7 24.02 -11.29 -1.21
CA GLN A 7 22.77 -11.96 -1.53
C GLN A 7 21.66 -10.97 -1.89
N LYS A 8 20.86 -11.33 -2.90
CA LYS A 8 19.75 -10.51 -3.41
C LYS A 8 18.40 -11.02 -2.90
N TYR A 9 17.74 -10.23 -2.07
CA TYR A 9 16.41 -10.54 -1.52
C TYR A 9 15.29 -9.78 -2.24
N LYS A 10 14.24 -10.51 -2.61
CA LYS A 10 13.02 -9.92 -3.17
C LYS A 10 12.07 -9.57 -2.02
N VAL A 11 11.73 -8.28 -1.88
CA VAL A 11 10.64 -7.87 -0.99
C VAL A 11 9.31 -8.29 -1.59
N THR A 12 8.66 -9.27 -0.98
CA THR A 12 7.42 -9.89 -1.48
C THR A 12 6.18 -9.53 -0.66
N ALA A 13 6.34 -9.02 0.55
CA ALA A 13 5.23 -8.74 1.46
C ALA A 13 5.48 -7.50 2.31
N ILE A 14 4.39 -6.87 2.76
CA ILE A 14 4.40 -5.89 3.84
C ILE A 14 3.64 -6.53 5.01
N ALA A 15 4.30 -6.68 6.15
CA ALA A 15 3.77 -7.43 7.27
C ALA A 15 2.53 -6.79 7.91
N LYS A 16 1.81 -7.59 8.71
CA LYS A 16 0.73 -7.12 9.58
C LYS A 16 1.29 -6.01 10.50
N ASN A 17 0.55 -4.92 10.63
CA ASN A 17 0.91 -3.75 11.44
C ASN A 17 2.25 -3.05 11.11
N ALA A 18 2.95 -3.36 10.01
CA ALA A 18 4.32 -2.90 9.74
C ALA A 18 4.55 -1.38 9.92
N PHE A 19 3.57 -0.55 9.58
CA PHE A 19 3.61 0.91 9.75
C PHE A 19 2.42 1.43 10.57
N LYS A 20 1.79 0.58 11.39
CA LYS A 20 0.60 0.97 12.16
C LYS A 20 0.90 2.19 13.03
N ASN A 21 0.02 3.18 12.98
CA ASN A 21 0.07 4.44 13.72
C ASN A 21 1.33 5.27 13.47
N ASN A 22 2.09 5.01 12.40
CA ASN A 22 3.23 5.85 12.05
C ASN A 22 2.73 7.22 11.55
N LYS A 23 2.75 8.21 12.44
CA LYS A 23 2.33 9.59 12.15
C LYS A 23 3.39 10.39 11.38
N LYS A 24 4.63 9.90 11.24
CA LYS A 24 5.71 10.58 10.49
C LYS A 24 5.75 10.15 9.02
N LEU A 25 5.17 9.00 8.68
CA LEU A 25 5.19 8.46 7.32
C LEU A 25 4.37 9.31 6.35
N THR A 26 5.03 9.97 5.39
CA THR A 26 4.37 10.86 4.42
C THR A 26 4.23 10.25 3.02
N LYS A 27 5.17 9.39 2.62
CA LYS A 27 5.25 8.79 1.28
C LYS A 27 5.68 7.33 1.37
N VAL A 28 5.10 6.47 0.54
CA VAL A 28 5.47 5.05 0.42
C VAL A 28 5.54 4.63 -1.04
N THR A 29 6.56 3.85 -1.40
CA THR A 29 6.63 3.14 -2.69
C THR A 29 6.56 1.63 -2.45
N ILE A 30 5.49 0.99 -2.93
CA ILE A 30 5.29 -0.46 -2.89
C ILE A 30 5.94 -1.07 -4.13
N GLY A 31 6.98 -1.87 -3.93
CA GLY A 31 7.82 -2.42 -5.00
C GLY A 31 7.11 -3.41 -5.94
N LYS A 32 7.69 -3.62 -7.13
CA LYS A 32 7.14 -4.47 -8.21
C LYS A 32 6.95 -5.95 -7.84
N ASN A 33 7.68 -6.41 -6.82
CA ASN A 33 7.66 -7.81 -6.38
C ASN A 33 6.70 -8.07 -5.22
N VAL A 34 6.09 -7.02 -4.64
CA VAL A 34 5.15 -7.18 -3.54
C VAL A 34 3.90 -7.90 -4.04
N LYS A 35 3.55 -8.99 -3.35
CA LYS A 35 2.41 -9.86 -3.60
C LYS A 35 1.32 -9.68 -2.54
N SER A 36 1.66 -9.24 -1.33
CA SER A 36 0.72 -9.10 -0.21
C SER A 36 0.99 -7.89 0.68
N ILE A 37 -0.08 -7.40 1.32
CA ILE A 37 -0.06 -6.33 2.32
C ILE A 37 -0.88 -6.80 3.51
N GLY A 38 -0.30 -6.84 4.71
CA GLY A 38 -0.92 -7.39 5.90
C GLY A 38 -2.07 -6.55 6.47
N LYS A 39 -2.84 -7.17 7.38
CA LYS A 39 -3.89 -6.49 8.16
C LYS A 39 -3.28 -5.28 8.88
N ASN A 40 -3.98 -4.14 8.83
CA ASN A 40 -3.56 -2.88 9.44
C ASN A 40 -2.18 -2.33 9.01
N ALA A 41 -1.58 -2.78 7.90
CA ALA A 41 -0.20 -2.43 7.53
C ALA A 41 0.10 -0.92 7.60
N PHE A 42 -0.81 -0.06 7.13
CA PHE A 42 -0.72 1.41 7.20
C PHE A 42 -1.85 2.03 8.02
N LYS A 43 -2.46 1.26 8.94
CA LYS A 43 -3.57 1.76 9.75
C LYS A 43 -3.10 2.96 10.57
N GLY A 44 -3.82 4.07 10.53
CA GLY A 44 -3.52 5.26 11.34
C GLY A 44 -2.34 6.09 10.87
N CYS A 45 -1.79 5.84 9.67
CA CYS A 45 -0.77 6.69 9.06
C CYS A 45 -1.37 8.03 8.57
N LYS A 46 -1.79 8.91 9.50
CA LYS A 46 -2.57 10.13 9.19
C LYS A 46 -1.88 11.10 8.22
N ASN A 47 -0.55 11.10 8.20
CA ASN A 47 0.25 11.96 7.33
C ASN A 47 0.65 11.31 6.00
N LEU A 48 0.28 10.05 5.75
CA LEU A 48 0.59 9.35 4.51
C LEU A 48 -0.26 9.93 3.36
N LYS A 49 0.34 10.84 2.59
CA LYS A 49 -0.30 11.58 1.50
C LYS A 49 -0.06 10.95 0.13
N LYS A 50 1.03 10.20 -0.06
CA LYS A 50 1.39 9.62 -1.36
C LYS A 50 1.76 8.15 -1.23
N ILE A 51 1.07 7.30 -1.99
CA ILE A 51 1.37 5.88 -2.10
C ILE A 51 1.60 5.58 -3.58
N VAL A 52 2.75 5.02 -3.93
CA VAL A 52 3.08 4.59 -5.29
C VAL A 52 3.12 3.08 -5.32
N VAL A 53 2.24 2.44 -6.10
CA VAL A 53 2.17 0.99 -6.23
C VAL A 53 2.77 0.58 -7.57
N LYS A 54 3.93 -0.10 -7.54
CA LYS A 54 4.60 -0.60 -8.76
C LYS A 54 4.18 -2.02 -9.14
N THR A 55 3.70 -2.81 -8.19
CA THR A 55 3.24 -4.18 -8.45
C THR A 55 1.90 -4.19 -9.19
N LYS A 56 1.74 -5.15 -10.11
CA LYS A 56 0.48 -5.49 -10.77
C LYS A 56 -0.21 -6.72 -10.14
N LYS A 57 0.37 -7.29 -9.08
CA LYS A 57 0.06 -8.63 -8.53
C LYS A 57 -0.85 -8.63 -7.29
N LEU A 58 -1.23 -7.47 -6.75
CA LEU A 58 -2.15 -7.39 -5.61
C LEU A 58 -3.57 -7.80 -6.00
N THR A 59 -4.22 -8.56 -5.12
CA THR A 59 -5.64 -8.95 -5.20
C THR A 59 -6.33 -8.63 -3.88
N ALA A 60 -7.67 -8.60 -3.88
CA ALA A 60 -8.44 -8.32 -2.66
C ALA A 60 -8.17 -9.34 -1.53
N LYS A 61 -7.86 -10.60 -1.86
CA LYS A 61 -7.50 -11.66 -0.90
C LYS A 61 -6.12 -11.42 -0.26
N LYS A 62 -5.17 -10.86 -1.02
CA LYS A 62 -3.78 -10.62 -0.58
C LYS A 62 -3.55 -9.28 0.12
N VAL A 63 -4.59 -8.46 0.25
CA VAL A 63 -4.56 -7.21 1.03
C VAL A 63 -5.45 -7.37 2.26
N GLY A 64 -4.82 -7.31 3.43
CA GLY A 64 -5.47 -7.52 4.71
C GLY A 64 -6.48 -6.43 5.05
N SER A 65 -7.44 -6.77 5.92
CA SER A 65 -8.45 -5.82 6.37
C SER A 65 -7.84 -4.59 7.03
N LYS A 66 -8.47 -3.43 6.85
CA LYS A 66 -8.06 -2.14 7.43
C LYS A 66 -6.61 -1.73 7.08
N ALA A 67 -5.99 -2.32 6.06
CA ALA A 67 -4.61 -2.01 5.65
C ALA A 67 -4.37 -0.51 5.40
N PHE A 68 -5.37 0.21 4.90
CA PHE A 68 -5.30 1.64 4.62
C PHE A 68 -6.23 2.48 5.51
N LYS A 69 -6.74 1.92 6.62
CA LYS A 69 -7.69 2.64 7.50
C LYS A 69 -7.00 3.82 8.19
N GLY A 70 -7.50 5.03 8.00
CA GLY A 70 -6.98 6.22 8.67
C GLY A 70 -5.67 6.76 8.09
N ILE A 71 -5.36 6.45 6.82
CA ILE A 71 -4.42 7.24 6.03
C ILE A 71 -4.97 8.65 5.77
N ASN A 72 -4.15 9.57 5.25
CA ASN A 72 -4.60 10.93 4.94
C ASN A 72 -5.84 10.92 4.03
N SER A 73 -6.88 11.69 4.38
CA SER A 73 -8.16 11.71 3.66
C SER A 73 -8.02 12.18 2.21
N LYS A 74 -7.01 13.01 1.91
CA LYS A 74 -6.67 13.52 0.58
C LYS A 74 -5.51 12.75 -0.07
N ALA A 75 -5.14 11.58 0.45
CA ALA A 75 -4.03 10.79 -0.10
C ALA A 75 -4.25 10.45 -1.58
N VAL A 76 -3.15 10.40 -2.32
CA VAL A 76 -3.10 9.97 -3.72
C VAL A 76 -2.38 8.63 -3.80
N VAL A 77 -3.07 7.62 -4.36
CA VAL A 77 -2.51 6.30 -4.66
C VAL A 77 -2.29 6.20 -6.16
N LYS A 78 -1.03 6.28 -6.59
CA LYS A 78 -0.61 6.05 -7.97
C LYS A 78 -0.44 4.55 -8.20
N VAL A 79 -1.07 4.00 -9.24
CA VAL A 79 -1.07 2.57 -9.53
C VAL A 79 -0.72 2.32 -11.00
N PRO A 80 -0.33 1.09 -11.40
CA PRO A 80 0.06 0.84 -12.78
C PRO A 80 -1.10 1.11 -13.76
N LYS A 81 -0.79 1.62 -14.96
CA LYS A 81 -1.75 1.77 -16.07
C LYS A 81 -2.48 0.43 -16.29
N GLY A 82 -3.80 0.49 -16.44
CA GLY A 82 -4.68 -0.69 -16.54
C GLY A 82 -5.09 -1.34 -15.20
N LYS A 83 -4.54 -0.92 -14.05
CA LYS A 83 -4.95 -1.43 -12.72
C LYS A 83 -5.76 -0.44 -11.88
N VAL A 84 -6.06 0.75 -12.40
CA VAL A 84 -6.80 1.81 -11.69
C VAL A 84 -8.12 1.31 -11.12
N LYS A 85 -8.96 0.65 -11.93
CA LYS A 85 -10.29 0.16 -11.50
C LYS A 85 -10.18 -0.90 -10.40
N SER A 86 -9.30 -1.91 -10.58
CA SER A 86 -9.13 -2.99 -9.60
C SER A 86 -8.49 -2.49 -8.30
N TYR A 87 -7.48 -1.62 -8.38
CA TYR A 87 -6.78 -1.13 -7.19
C TYR A 87 -7.62 -0.10 -6.44
N LYS A 88 -8.47 0.67 -7.13
CA LYS A 88 -9.51 1.49 -6.49
C LYS A 88 -10.43 0.63 -5.63
N LYS A 89 -10.97 -0.48 -6.17
CA LYS A 89 -11.80 -1.42 -5.38
C LYS A 89 -11.04 -1.97 -4.17
N ILE A 90 -9.82 -2.45 -4.37
CA ILE A 90 -8.99 -3.01 -3.28
C ILE A 90 -8.71 -1.97 -2.21
N VAL A 91 -8.15 -0.81 -2.57
CA VAL A 91 -7.73 0.22 -1.61
C VAL A 91 -8.93 0.73 -0.78
N LYS A 92 -10.08 0.95 -1.42
CA LYS A 92 -11.32 1.37 -0.74
C LYS A 92 -11.87 0.28 0.19
N ALA A 93 -12.02 -0.95 -0.31
CA ALA A 93 -12.49 -2.08 0.49
C ALA A 93 -11.57 -2.39 1.70
N LYS A 94 -10.29 -2.01 1.62
CA LYS A 94 -9.30 -2.25 2.68
C LYS A 94 -9.06 -1.02 3.58
N GLY A 95 -10.02 -0.10 3.60
CA GLY A 95 -10.19 0.92 4.63
C GLY A 95 -9.79 2.35 4.24
N ALA A 96 -9.33 2.58 3.02
CA ALA A 96 -9.01 3.95 2.58
C ALA A 96 -10.29 4.81 2.51
N GLY A 97 -10.18 6.07 2.94
CA GLY A 97 -11.32 7.00 2.98
C GLY A 97 -11.91 7.32 1.61
N LYS A 98 -13.17 7.77 1.58
CA LYS A 98 -13.93 8.10 0.35
C LYS A 98 -13.19 9.10 -0.56
N LYS A 99 -12.55 10.13 0.02
CA LYS A 99 -11.82 11.20 -0.70
C LYS A 99 -10.42 10.81 -1.22
N VAL A 100 -9.89 9.65 -0.84
CA VAL A 100 -8.58 9.17 -1.34
C VAL A 100 -8.65 8.99 -2.87
N LYS A 101 -7.74 9.60 -3.61
CA LYS A 101 -7.68 9.53 -5.07
C LYS A 101 -6.86 8.32 -5.50
N ILE A 102 -7.34 7.57 -6.50
CA ILE A 102 -6.59 6.48 -7.14
C ILE A 102 -6.40 6.88 -8.59
N THR A 103 -5.15 7.04 -9.02
CA THR A 103 -4.78 7.50 -10.36
C THR A 103 -3.72 6.60 -10.97
N LYS A 104 -3.52 6.74 -12.28
CA LYS A 104 -2.28 6.26 -12.93
C LYS A 104 -1.07 7.09 -12.46
#